data_AF-A0A0N7L382-F1
#
_entry.id   AF-A0A0N7L382-F1
#
_cell.length_a   1.000
_cell.length_b   1.000
_cell.length_c   1.000
_cell.angle_alpha   90.00
_cell.angle_beta   90.00
_cell.angle_gamma   90.00
#
_symmetry.space_group_name_H-M   'P 1'
#
loop_
_entity.id
_entity.type
_entity.pdbx_description
1 polymer ?
#
loop_
_entity_poly.entity_id
_entity_poly.type
_entity_poly.pdbx_seq_one_letter_code
_entity_poly.pdbx_strand_id
1 'polypeptide(L)'
;MTKIYHERQKLYRCGLHALNNALQDSVFTQREFEDACEKLAEMTDFDATNALAWIWNPHRAPLGLGNYDVNVLVFVLQQKGYRTAICYTHTGFNIEVSRLLVGYRCTWFTDLYVYTRLCVFASS
;
A
#
# COMPACT_ATOMS: atom_id res chain seq x y z
N MET A 1 -10.92 11.43 27.11
CA MET A 1 -9.89 11.16 26.08
C MET A 1 -10.55 10.42 24.93
N THR A 2 -10.46 10.94 23.71
CA THR A 2 -10.84 10.18 22.52
C THR A 2 -9.87 9.01 22.35
N LYS A 3 -10.40 7.82 22.11
CA LYS A 3 -9.59 6.62 21.92
C LYS A 3 -8.94 6.71 20.53
N ILE A 4 -7.60 6.80 20.50
CA ILE A 4 -6.83 6.77 19.25
C ILE A 4 -6.94 5.36 18.66
N TYR A 5 -7.27 5.28 17.37
CA TYR A 5 -7.32 4.01 16.67
C TYR A 5 -5.89 3.52 16.38
N HIS A 6 -5.60 2.28 16.75
CA HIS A 6 -4.30 1.67 16.51
C HIS A 6 -4.41 0.15 16.30
N GLU A 7 -4.09 -0.29 15.09
CA GLU A 7 -3.77 -1.66 14.74
C GLU A 7 -2.29 -1.96 14.95
N ARG A 8 -2.04 -2.97 15.79
CA ARG A 8 -0.70 -3.53 15.95
C ARG A 8 -0.38 -4.41 14.75
N GLN A 9 0.79 -4.17 14.15
CA GLN A 9 1.23 -4.94 12.99
C GLN A 9 1.29 -6.45 13.29
N LYS A 10 0.78 -7.25 12.35
CA LYS A 10 0.96 -8.70 12.30
C LYS A 10 1.65 -9.10 11.00
N LEU A 11 2.61 -10.04 11.08
CA LEU A 11 3.39 -10.52 9.93
C LEU A 11 4.06 -9.37 9.16
N TYR A 12 4.27 -9.53 7.86
CA TYR A 12 4.87 -8.51 6.99
C TYR A 12 3.82 -7.53 6.42
N ARG A 13 2.66 -7.37 7.07
CA ARG A 13 1.54 -6.54 6.56
C ARG A 13 1.63 -5.08 7.00
N CYS A 14 2.84 -4.53 6.99
CA CYS A 14 3.08 -3.16 7.43
C CYS A 14 2.25 -2.14 6.61
N GLY A 15 2.10 -2.34 5.29
CA GLY A 15 1.29 -1.46 4.43
C GLY A 15 -0.19 -1.40 4.84
N LEU A 16 -0.82 -2.55 5.07
CA LEU A 16 -2.20 -2.66 5.56
C LEU A 16 -2.40 -1.85 6.85
N HIS A 17 -1.62 -2.21 7.87
CA HIS A 17 -1.76 -1.61 9.20
C HIS A 17 -1.37 -0.14 9.20
N ALA A 18 -0.40 0.26 8.38
CA ALA A 18 -0.05 1.67 8.22
C ALA A 18 -1.21 2.49 7.63
N LEU A 19 -1.90 1.97 6.60
CA LEU A 19 -3.06 2.67 6.04
C LEU A 19 -4.20 2.78 7.04
N ASN A 20 -4.59 1.69 7.72
CA ASN A 20 -5.65 1.71 8.73
C ASN A 20 -5.32 2.65 9.89
N ASN A 21 -4.09 2.56 10.41
CA ASN A 21 -3.62 3.47 11.46
C ASN A 21 -3.68 4.91 11.02
N ALA A 22 -3.29 5.22 9.79
CA ALA A 22 -3.22 6.60 9.36
C ALA A 22 -4.59 7.19 9.01
N LEU A 23 -5.53 6.38 8.51
CA LEU A 23 -6.93 6.75 8.35
C LEU A 23 -7.72 6.72 9.67
N GLN A 24 -7.09 6.27 10.76
CA GLN A 24 -7.68 6.15 12.09
C GLN A 24 -8.95 5.26 12.12
N ASP A 25 -9.01 4.24 11.25
CA ASP A 25 -10.10 3.27 11.20
C ASP A 25 -9.69 1.96 10.49
N SER A 26 -10.44 0.87 10.67
CA SER A 26 -10.24 -0.42 9.99
C SER A 26 -10.79 -0.39 8.56
N VAL A 27 -10.25 0.48 7.72
CA VAL A 27 -10.73 0.72 6.35
C VAL A 27 -10.40 -0.43 5.40
N PHE A 28 -9.25 -1.07 5.61
CA PHE A 28 -8.72 -2.13 4.76
C PHE A 28 -8.55 -3.46 5.50
N THR A 29 -8.70 -4.55 4.77
CA THR A 29 -8.54 -5.92 5.25
C THR A 29 -7.41 -6.64 4.50
N GLN A 30 -6.85 -7.68 5.12
CA GLN A 30 -5.87 -8.57 4.48
C GLN A 30 -6.40 -9.08 3.13
N ARG A 31 -7.68 -9.48 3.08
CA ARG A 31 -8.29 -10.06 1.88
C ARG A 31 -8.29 -9.08 0.71
N GLU A 32 -8.62 -7.81 0.96
CA GLU A 32 -8.58 -6.77 -0.08
C GLU A 32 -7.17 -6.56 -0.64
N PHE A 33 -6.14 -6.62 0.21
CA PHE A 33 -4.75 -6.57 -0.25
C PHE A 33 -4.36 -7.81 -1.05
N GLU A 34 -4.83 -9.00 -0.66
CA GLU A 34 -4.57 -10.24 -1.39
C GLU A 34 -5.26 -10.26 -2.76
N ASP A 35 -6.53 -9.86 -2.82
CA ASP A 35 -7.29 -9.73 -4.06
C ASP A 35 -6.63 -8.70 -5.00
N ALA A 36 -6.08 -7.61 -4.44
CA ALA A 36 -5.31 -6.63 -5.21
C ALA A 36 -4.02 -7.23 -5.79
N CYS A 37 -3.29 -8.04 -5.02
CA CYS A 37 -2.09 -8.73 -5.53
C CYS A 37 -2.42 -9.68 -6.67
N GLU A 38 -3.56 -10.38 -6.59
CA GLU A 38 -4.03 -11.31 -7.63
C GLU A 38 -4.39 -10.56 -8.91
N LYS A 39 -5.22 -9.51 -8.80
CA LYS A 39 -5.60 -8.66 -9.94
C LYS A 39 -4.40 -8.00 -10.61
N LEU A 40 -3.45 -7.48 -9.84
CA LEU A 40 -2.25 -6.85 -10.39
C LEU A 40 -1.35 -7.88 -11.07
N ALA A 41 -1.23 -9.09 -10.52
CA ALA A 41 -0.46 -10.15 -11.16
C ALA A 41 -1.07 -10.55 -12.52
N GLU A 42 -2.40 -10.69 -12.61
CA GLU A 42 -3.11 -10.94 -13.88
C GLU A 42 -2.90 -9.85 -14.94
N MET A 43 -2.62 -8.61 -14.52
CA MET A 43 -2.31 -7.50 -15.43
C MET A 43 -0.86 -7.49 -15.92
N THR A 44 -0.02 -8.37 -15.38
CA THR A 44 1.36 -8.58 -15.85
C THR A 44 1.46 -9.86 -16.66
N ASP A 45 2.59 -10.12 -17.35
CA ASP A 45 2.85 -11.38 -18.05
C ASP A 45 3.04 -12.59 -17.10
N PHE A 46 2.52 -12.51 -15.88
CA PHE A 46 2.56 -13.55 -14.88
C PHE A 46 1.48 -14.60 -15.17
N ASP A 47 1.90 -15.87 -15.28
CA ASP A 47 0.97 -16.98 -15.48
C ASP A 47 0.22 -17.31 -14.18
N ALA A 48 -0.90 -16.60 -13.99
CA ALA A 48 -1.82 -16.83 -12.88
C ALA A 48 -2.53 -18.20 -12.93
N THR A 49 -2.42 -18.95 -14.04
CA THR A 49 -3.01 -20.29 -14.18
C THR A 49 -2.12 -21.40 -13.63
N ASN A 50 -0.87 -21.08 -13.27
CA ASN A 50 0.07 -22.02 -12.67
C ASN A 50 -0.39 -22.45 -11.27
N ALA A 51 -0.32 -23.75 -10.96
CA ALA A 51 -0.67 -24.31 -9.64
C ALA A 51 0.17 -23.73 -8.48
N LEU A 52 1.32 -23.13 -8.76
CA LEU A 52 2.19 -22.45 -7.80
C LEU A 52 1.97 -20.93 -7.74
N ALA A 53 1.01 -20.39 -8.49
CA ALA A 53 0.74 -18.95 -8.54
C ALA A 53 0.40 -18.35 -7.16
N TRP A 54 -0.23 -19.14 -6.28
CA TRP A 54 -0.52 -18.72 -4.90
C TRP A 54 0.75 -18.62 -4.02
N ILE A 55 1.80 -19.38 -4.35
CA ILE A 55 3.09 -19.37 -3.66
C ILE A 55 3.95 -18.22 -4.16
N TRP A 56 3.89 -17.92 -5.46
CA TRP A 56 4.79 -16.97 -6.11
C TRP A 56 4.02 -15.84 -6.77
N ASN A 57 3.60 -14.85 -5.99
CA ASN A 57 2.97 -13.64 -6.52
C ASN A 57 4.00 -12.48 -6.51
N PRO A 58 4.15 -11.72 -7.61
CA PRO A 58 5.18 -10.66 -7.70
C PRO A 58 4.93 -9.46 -6.77
N HIS A 59 3.71 -9.31 -6.26
CA HIS A 59 3.26 -8.17 -5.46
C HIS A 59 3.18 -8.45 -3.94
N ARG A 60 3.56 -9.65 -3.50
CA ARG A 60 3.58 -10.05 -2.08
C ARG A 60 4.63 -11.12 -1.77
N ALA A 61 5.02 -11.24 -0.50
CA ALA A 61 5.83 -12.34 -0.02
C ALA A 61 5.13 -13.70 -0.23
N PRO A 62 5.90 -14.79 -0.41
CA PRO A 62 5.35 -16.13 -0.56
C PRO A 62 4.36 -16.52 0.55
N LEU A 63 3.42 -17.41 0.22
CA LEU A 63 2.41 -17.93 1.14
C LEU A 63 1.48 -16.84 1.74
N GLY A 64 1.38 -15.65 1.13
CA GLY A 64 0.47 -14.60 1.59
C GLY A 64 0.88 -13.93 2.91
N LEU A 65 2.19 -13.95 3.25
CA LEU A 65 2.67 -13.41 4.53
C LEU A 65 2.69 -11.87 4.60
N GLY A 66 2.42 -11.17 3.49
CA GLY A 66 2.39 -9.70 3.40
C GLY A 66 3.49 -9.17 2.48
N ASN A 67 4.23 -8.16 2.95
CA ASN A 67 5.24 -7.41 2.19
C ASN A 67 4.70 -6.90 0.84
N TYR A 68 3.56 -6.22 0.91
CA TYR A 68 2.89 -5.69 -0.26
C TYR A 68 3.69 -4.55 -0.87
N ASP A 69 3.86 -4.56 -2.18
CA ASP A 69 4.51 -3.46 -2.87
C ASP A 69 3.62 -2.20 -2.95
N VAL A 70 4.21 -1.10 -3.42
CA VAL A 70 3.54 0.20 -3.50
C VAL A 70 2.34 0.22 -4.46
N ASN A 71 2.35 -0.58 -5.53
CA ASN A 71 1.25 -0.66 -6.48
C ASN A 71 0.01 -1.28 -5.82
N VAL A 72 0.20 -2.27 -4.96
CA VAL A 72 -0.89 -2.85 -4.15
C VAL A 72 -1.54 -1.76 -3.28
N LEU A 73 -0.72 -0.96 -2.58
CA LEU A 73 -1.21 0.13 -1.73
C LEU A 73 -1.99 1.17 -2.55
N VAL A 74 -1.43 1.58 -3.70
CA VAL A 74 -2.10 2.53 -4.61
C VAL A 74 -3.42 1.99 -5.12
N PHE A 75 -3.46 0.72 -5.51
CA PHE A 75 -4.64 0.07 -6.07
C PHE A 75 -5.78 -0.03 -5.05
N VAL A 76 -5.51 -0.51 -3.82
CA VAL A 76 -6.56 -0.59 -2.78
C VAL A 76 -7.08 0.79 -2.38
N LEU A 77 -6.21 1.79 -2.33
CA LEU A 77 -6.60 3.18 -2.08
C LEU A 77 -7.52 3.71 -3.18
N GLN A 78 -7.18 3.48 -4.45
CA GLN A 78 -8.01 3.88 -5.58
C GLN A 78 -9.38 3.19 -5.57
N GLN A 79 -9.44 1.90 -5.23
CA GLN A 79 -10.70 1.16 -5.10
C GLN A 79 -11.66 1.74 -4.05
N LYS A 80 -11.13 2.38 -3.01
CA LYS A 80 -11.91 3.08 -1.97
C LYS A 80 -12.13 4.56 -2.28
N GLY A 81 -11.76 5.02 -3.47
CA GLY A 81 -11.92 6.41 -3.87
C GLY A 81 -10.90 7.36 -3.25
N TYR A 82 -9.73 6.88 -2.82
CA TYR A 82 -8.64 7.78 -2.44
C TYR A 82 -7.78 8.15 -3.66
N ARG A 83 -7.25 9.37 -3.67
CA ARG A 83 -6.22 9.79 -4.63
C ARG A 83 -4.85 9.58 -3.99
N THR A 84 -3.87 9.18 -4.77
CA THR A 84 -2.50 8.96 -4.31
C THR A 84 -1.52 9.78 -5.12
N ALA A 85 -0.49 10.29 -4.46
CA ALA A 85 0.66 10.91 -5.11
C ALA A 85 1.95 10.32 -4.54
N ILE A 86 2.84 9.88 -5.41
CA ILE A 86 4.17 9.41 -5.03
C ILE A 86 5.11 10.61 -5.08
N CYS A 87 5.68 10.94 -3.92
CA CYS A 87 6.58 12.08 -3.78
C CYS A 87 8.01 11.57 -3.55
N TYR A 88 8.93 12.02 -4.40
CA TYR A 88 10.37 11.76 -4.26
C TYR A 88 11.04 12.99 -3.64
N THR A 89 11.95 12.80 -2.70
CA THR A 89 12.56 13.90 -1.92
C THR A 89 13.39 14.93 -2.71
N HIS A 90 13.63 14.72 -4.01
CA HIS A 90 14.41 15.63 -4.84
C HIS A 90 13.58 16.46 -5.83
N THR A 91 12.29 16.16 -6.01
CA THR A 91 11.40 16.95 -6.86
C THR A 91 10.47 17.77 -5.97
N GLY A 92 10.58 19.10 -6.07
CA GLY A 92 9.79 20.07 -5.33
C GLY A 92 8.31 20.03 -5.70
N PHE A 93 7.61 18.98 -5.28
CA PHE A 93 6.16 18.92 -5.34
C PHE A 93 5.61 19.72 -4.15
N ASN A 94 5.02 20.88 -4.43
CA ASN A 94 4.27 21.64 -3.43
C ASN A 94 2.99 20.86 -3.12
N ILE A 95 3.06 19.93 -2.16
CA ILE A 95 1.90 19.25 -1.62
C ILE A 95 1.10 20.30 -0.85
N GLU A 96 -0.12 20.63 -1.30
CA GLU A 96 -1.08 21.33 -0.45
C GLU A 96 -1.41 20.43 0.75
N VAL A 97 -0.75 20.69 1.88
CA VAL A 97 -0.88 19.91 3.13
C VAL A 97 -2.33 19.88 3.62
N SER A 98 -3.14 20.87 3.25
CA SER A 98 -4.56 20.99 3.59
C SER A 98 -5.44 19.85 3.08
N ARG A 99 -5.00 19.06 2.08
CA ARG A 99 -5.74 17.90 1.55
C ARG A 99 -5.07 16.55 1.81
N LEU A 100 -3.88 16.56 2.42
CA LEU A 100 -3.12 15.36 2.72
C LEU A 100 -3.76 14.64 3.91
N LEU A 101 -4.39 13.49 3.67
CA LEU A 101 -4.90 12.64 4.76
C LEU A 101 -3.74 11.94 5.48
N VAL A 102 -2.79 11.39 4.73
CA VAL A 102 -1.74 10.50 5.25
C VAL A 102 -0.48 10.58 4.39
N GLY A 103 0.70 10.56 5.02
CA GLY A 103 1.99 10.35 4.34
C GLY A 103 2.73 9.12 4.88
N TYR A 104 2.83 8.06 4.08
CA TYR A 104 3.56 6.83 4.41
C TYR A 104 4.97 6.84 3.84
N ARG A 105 5.97 6.40 4.64
CA ARG A 105 7.34 6.20 4.17
C ARG A 105 7.48 4.77 3.66
N CYS A 106 7.60 4.59 2.34
CA CYS A 106 7.97 3.31 1.75
C CYS A 106 9.50 3.16 1.84
N THR A 107 10.03 2.04 2.32
CA THR A 107 11.48 1.76 2.31
C THR A 107 11.80 0.42 1.66
N TRP A 108 11.59 0.24 0.35
CA TRP A 108 12.12 -0.94 -0.36
C TRP A 108 12.35 -0.66 -1.85
N PHE A 109 13.59 -0.36 -2.25
CA PHE A 109 14.33 -0.97 -3.37
C PHE A 109 15.79 -0.47 -3.34
N THR A 110 16.69 -1.34 -3.78
CA THR A 110 18.16 -1.33 -3.64
C THR A 110 18.89 -0.10 -4.21
N ASP A 111 19.96 0.32 -3.53
CA ASP A 111 21.12 1.12 -4.00
C ASP A 111 21.06 2.62 -4.34
N LEU A 112 20.01 3.38 -3.98
CA LEU A 112 20.16 4.85 -3.83
C LEU A 112 19.22 5.37 -2.74
N TYR A 113 19.70 6.31 -1.91
CA TYR A 113 18.97 6.98 -0.82
C TYR A 113 17.80 7.86 -1.33
N VAL A 114 16.81 7.26 -2.00
CA VAL A 114 15.60 7.96 -2.45
C VAL A 114 14.48 7.68 -1.46
N TYR A 115 14.23 8.64 -0.57
CA TYR A 115 13.07 8.58 0.31
C TYR A 115 11.81 8.76 -0.53
N THR A 116 11.03 7.68 -0.70
CA THR A 116 9.75 7.71 -1.40
C THR A 116 8.63 7.82 -0.38
N ARG A 117 7.79 8.85 -0.50
CA ARG A 117 6.62 9.05 0.36
C ARG A 117 5.33 8.89 -0.45
N LEU A 118 4.46 7.99 -0.01
CA LEU A 118 3.11 7.86 -0.57
C LEU A 118 2.18 8.83 0.17
N CYS A 119 1.65 9.79 -0.55
CA CYS A 119 0.68 10.76 -0.06
C CYS A 119 -0.73 10.33 -0.47
N VAL A 120 -1.68 10.32 0.48
CA VAL A 120 -3.08 9.92 0.27
C VAL A 120 -3.99 11.12 0.48
N PHE A 121 -4.96 11.31 -0.41
CA PHE A 121 -5.93 12.40 -0.38
C PHE A 121 -7.36 11.84 -0.45
N ALA A 122 -8.31 12.47 0.23
CA ALA A 122 -9.74 12.15 0.11
C ALA A 122 -10.24 12.51 -1.29
N SER A 123 -11.18 11.73 -1.85
CA SER A 123 -11.98 12.27 -2.96
C SER A 123 -12.97 13.30 -2.41
N SER A 124 -12.97 14.48 -3.03
CA SER A 124 -13.92 15.57 -2.83
C SER A 124 -15.33 15.18 -3.23
#